data_AF-A0A919ANS4-F1
#
_entry.id   AF-A0A919ANS4-F1
#
_cell.length_a   1.000
_cell.length_b   1.000
_cell.length_c   1.000
_cell.angle_alpha   90.00
_cell.angle_beta   90.00
_cell.angle_gamma   90.00
#
_symmetry.space_group_name_H-M   'P 1'
#
loop_
_entity.id
_entity.type
_entity.pdbx_description
1 polymer ?
#
loop_
_entity_poly.entity_id
_entity_poly.type
_entity_poly.pdbx_seq_one_letter_code
_entity_poly.pdbx_strand_id
1 'polypeptide(L)'
;MSGPGSGAAVAVDRYSPIVTEGTPLIEDPVADEQADAEGVFSQRSPDPGRSDQRRRRGPGPFALIVAPGLVALTAVSAFLAMNGGLSPAPFDGAGATETVTSKVDGSYVPWLRRATSDCPVITPAVLAAQIDQLSGWSDDTSSLSEQGIARFTKARWKIWGRDDDGNGRSSPRDPVDAIMALGRQDCSLLREVTALRTRGTVNGELVDLTLAAYTAGTDAVTRAGRVPATARHFLDAVKGRLPQYESLVRQNPEPSGRWTTYAILSPPVGTLTVTSPFGSRKHPLTGVTKLHTGVDFGAPEGAQVSAAREGRVEFAGMTAAYGNRVVIDHGTIEDKRLETTYSHLSSIQVSQGQSVSAGSPIGRVGSTGLSTGPHLHFEVLVNGQYLDPIPWLTVAN
;
A
#
# COMPACT_ATOMS: atom_id res chain seq x y z
N MET A 1 64.24 23.21 -2.93
CA MET A 1 65.20 23.93 -2.07
C MET A 1 64.48 24.39 -0.82
N SER A 2 64.91 23.86 0.33
CA SER A 2 64.88 24.41 1.70
C SER A 2 63.57 24.87 2.36
N GLY A 3 63.18 24.18 3.45
CA GLY A 3 62.37 24.73 4.57
C GLY A 3 63.21 25.65 5.49
N PRO A 4 62.93 25.84 6.81
CA PRO A 4 62.02 25.10 7.70
C PRO A 4 61.28 25.96 8.79
N GLY A 5 60.61 25.29 9.75
CA GLY A 5 60.25 25.82 11.10
C GLY A 5 58.87 25.30 11.59
N SER A 6 58.71 24.21 12.34
CA SER A 6 59.17 23.80 13.70
C SER A 6 58.30 24.31 14.86
N GLY A 7 57.81 23.35 15.68
CA GLY A 7 57.31 23.51 17.05
C GLY A 7 55.80 23.20 17.19
N ALA A 8 55.28 22.38 18.10
CA ALA A 8 55.83 21.51 19.13
C ALA A 8 54.72 20.52 19.55
N ALA A 9 55.10 19.34 20.03
CA ALA A 9 54.23 18.27 20.50
C ALA A 9 53.98 18.36 22.02
N VAL A 10 52.78 17.98 22.52
CA VAL A 10 52.59 17.46 23.89
C VAL A 10 51.35 16.52 23.98
N ALA A 11 51.58 15.32 24.53
CA ALA A 11 50.74 14.34 25.26
C ALA A 11 49.26 14.15 24.86
N VAL A 12 48.80 12.98 24.39
CA VAL A 12 48.59 11.68 25.08
C VAL A 12 47.76 11.81 26.35
N ASP A 13 46.46 11.49 26.27
CA ASP A 13 45.77 10.86 27.40
C ASP A 13 44.80 9.77 26.94
N ARG A 14 44.86 8.66 27.67
CA ARG A 14 44.25 7.36 27.37
C ARG A 14 42.93 7.26 28.11
N TYR A 15 41.83 7.05 27.40
CA TYR A 15 40.58 6.64 28.06
C TYR A 15 40.59 5.12 28.22
N SER A 16 40.87 4.65 29.44
CA SER A 16 40.67 3.26 29.85
C SER A 16 39.23 3.07 30.34
N PRO A 17 38.56 1.95 30.01
CA PRO A 17 37.26 1.61 30.57
C PRO A 17 37.42 1.04 31.99
N ILE A 18 36.54 1.48 32.89
CA ILE A 18 36.45 1.00 34.28
C ILE A 18 35.86 -0.42 34.26
N VAL A 19 36.66 -1.36 34.75
CA VAL A 19 36.28 -2.72 35.15
C VAL A 19 35.79 -2.66 36.59
N THR A 20 34.64 -3.27 36.87
CA THR A 20 34.28 -3.73 38.22
C THR A 20 33.88 -5.21 38.13
N GLU A 21 34.75 -6.07 38.64
CA GLU A 21 34.46 -7.42 39.14
C GLU A 21 33.62 -7.28 40.44
N GLY A 22 32.77 -8.19 40.92
CA GLY A 22 32.31 -9.52 40.51
C GLY A 22 31.42 -10.09 41.63
N THR A 23 30.39 -10.86 41.23
CA THR A 23 29.78 -12.07 41.87
C THR A 23 29.13 -11.97 43.28
N PRO A 24 28.16 -12.85 43.68
CA PRO A 24 27.96 -14.22 43.21
C PRO A 24 26.54 -14.73 42.87
N LEU A 25 26.56 -15.73 41.98
CA LEU A 25 25.83 -17.01 41.96
C LEU A 25 24.58 -17.14 42.84
N ILE A 26 23.43 -17.36 42.19
CA ILE A 26 22.32 -18.14 42.76
C ILE A 26 21.98 -19.23 41.74
N GLU A 27 22.08 -20.46 42.23
CA GLU A 27 21.86 -21.73 41.56
C GLU A 27 20.38 -21.97 41.24
N ASP A 28 20.14 -22.72 40.15
CA ASP A 28 18.86 -23.35 39.82
C ASP A 28 18.33 -24.21 40.96
N PRO A 29 17.00 -24.44 40.99
CA PRO A 29 16.54 -25.79 41.22
C PRO A 29 15.73 -26.32 40.04
N VAL A 30 16.30 -27.37 39.46
CA VAL A 30 15.60 -28.44 38.75
C VAL A 30 14.68 -29.16 39.75
N ALA A 31 13.41 -29.30 39.39
CA ALA A 31 12.48 -30.34 39.85
C ALA A 31 11.69 -30.72 38.59
N ASP A 32 11.96 -31.85 37.93
CA ASP A 32 11.76 -33.24 38.36
C ASP A 32 10.33 -33.50 38.85
N GLU A 33 9.46 -33.87 37.90
CA GLU A 33 8.24 -34.60 38.18
C GLU A 33 8.06 -35.68 37.11
N GLN A 34 8.63 -36.85 37.41
CA GLN A 34 8.40 -38.13 36.76
C GLN A 34 7.79 -39.07 37.81
N ALA A 35 6.51 -39.43 37.64
CA ALA A 35 5.77 -40.55 38.24
C ALA A 35 4.27 -40.28 37.99
N ASP A 36 3.40 -41.16 37.51
CA ASP A 36 3.45 -42.59 37.29
C ASP A 36 2.48 -42.96 36.16
N ALA A 37 2.86 -43.98 35.39
CA ALA A 37 1.98 -44.69 34.49
C ALA A 37 1.58 -46.02 35.16
N GLU A 38 0.29 -46.26 35.37
CA GLU A 38 -0.28 -47.62 35.39
C GLU A 38 -1.78 -47.62 35.01
N GLY A 39 -2.13 -48.50 34.05
CA GLY A 39 -3.44 -49.12 33.83
C GLY A 39 -4.59 -48.20 33.36
N VAL A 40 -5.31 -48.44 32.26
CA VAL A 40 -5.90 -49.72 31.85
C VAL A 40 -6.24 -49.69 30.36
N PHE A 41 -5.83 -50.76 29.70
CA PHE A 41 -6.26 -51.21 28.38
C PHE A 41 -7.79 -51.29 28.26
N SER A 42 -8.39 -50.65 27.26
CA SER A 42 -9.60 -51.21 26.63
C SER A 42 -9.63 -50.85 25.15
N GLN A 43 -9.26 -51.84 24.34
CA GLN A 43 -9.45 -51.88 22.90
C GLN A 43 -10.95 -51.81 22.56
N ARG A 44 -11.31 -50.98 21.57
CA ARG A 44 -12.46 -51.28 20.69
C ARG A 44 -12.05 -51.04 19.26
N SER A 45 -11.89 -52.15 18.55
CA SER A 45 -11.76 -52.25 17.10
C SER A 45 -12.99 -51.70 16.37
N PRO A 46 -12.84 -51.33 15.10
CA PRO A 46 -13.92 -50.80 14.26
C PRO A 46 -14.77 -51.93 13.68
N ASP A 47 -16.09 -51.80 13.75
CA ASP A 47 -17.03 -52.69 13.06
C ASP A 47 -17.48 -52.05 11.73
N PRO A 48 -17.26 -52.70 10.57
CA PRO A 48 -17.62 -52.19 9.27
C PRO A 48 -19.04 -52.64 8.85
N GLY A 49 -19.75 -51.73 8.19
CA GLY A 49 -20.83 -52.11 7.28
C GLY A 49 -22.20 -51.53 7.62
N ARG A 50 -22.58 -50.48 6.88
CA ARG A 50 -23.83 -50.59 6.11
C ARG A 50 -23.82 -49.68 4.89
N SER A 51 -24.02 -50.36 3.78
CA SER A 51 -24.29 -49.95 2.41
C SER A 51 -25.39 -48.90 2.24
N ASP A 52 -25.22 -48.13 1.17
CA ASP A 52 -26.26 -47.62 0.26
C ASP A 52 -27.42 -46.80 0.86
N GLN A 53 -27.45 -45.52 0.48
CA GLN A 53 -28.40 -45.10 -0.57
C GLN A 53 -28.11 -43.66 -1.02
N ARG A 54 -27.54 -43.54 -2.22
CA ARG A 54 -27.62 -42.33 -3.04
C ARG A 54 -29.08 -42.05 -3.35
N ARG A 55 -29.66 -40.99 -2.78
CA ARG A 55 -30.91 -40.41 -3.29
C ARG A 55 -30.59 -39.19 -4.14
N ARG A 56 -30.49 -39.43 -5.45
CA ARG A 56 -30.70 -38.43 -6.50
C ARG A 56 -32.13 -37.89 -6.36
N ARG A 57 -32.30 -36.58 -6.23
CA ARG A 57 -33.56 -35.91 -6.54
C ARG A 57 -33.29 -34.99 -7.72
N GLY A 58 -33.76 -35.40 -8.89
CA GLY A 58 -33.85 -34.56 -10.08
C GLY A 58 -34.98 -33.52 -9.95
N PRO A 59 -35.01 -32.54 -10.86
CA PRO A 59 -35.91 -31.39 -10.78
C PRO A 59 -37.33 -31.77 -11.19
N GLY A 60 -38.31 -31.29 -10.44
CA GLY A 60 -39.74 -31.38 -10.79
C GLY A 60 -40.13 -30.34 -11.85
N PRO A 61 -41.13 -30.63 -12.71
CA PRO A 61 -41.58 -29.78 -13.80
C PRO A 61 -42.68 -28.79 -13.35
N PHE A 62 -43.19 -28.00 -14.30
CA PHE A 62 -44.28 -27.00 -14.22
C PHE A 62 -43.83 -25.57 -13.85
N ALA A 63 -44.13 -24.51 -14.60
CA ALA A 63 -44.82 -24.37 -15.88
C ALA A 63 -44.42 -23.02 -16.50
N LEU A 64 -43.96 -23.04 -17.75
CA LEU A 64 -43.85 -21.89 -18.63
C LEU A 64 -45.26 -21.53 -19.12
N ILE A 65 -45.74 -20.33 -18.78
CA ILE A 65 -46.86 -19.70 -19.47
C ILE A 65 -46.25 -18.78 -20.53
N VAL A 66 -46.33 -19.20 -21.78
CA VAL A 66 -46.18 -18.36 -22.96
C VAL A 66 -47.53 -18.37 -23.67
N ALA A 67 -48.10 -17.19 -23.89
CA ALA A 67 -49.09 -16.99 -24.94
C ALA A 67 -49.03 -15.53 -25.45
N PRO A 68 -49.42 -15.28 -26.71
CA PRO A 68 -48.82 -14.27 -27.58
C PRO A 68 -49.71 -13.02 -27.75
N GLY A 69 -49.11 -11.91 -28.18
CA GLY A 69 -49.84 -10.71 -28.57
C GLY A 69 -48.97 -9.76 -29.40
N LEU A 70 -48.75 -10.11 -30.67
CA LEU A 70 -48.21 -9.23 -31.71
C LEU A 70 -49.39 -8.59 -32.46
N VAL A 71 -49.14 -7.41 -33.06
CA VAL A 71 -49.98 -6.62 -34.01
C VAL A 71 -50.77 -5.49 -33.31
N ALA A 72 -50.65 -4.18 -33.60
CA ALA A 72 -50.19 -3.48 -34.81
C ALA A 72 -49.50 -2.13 -34.47
N LEU A 73 -48.42 -1.84 -35.20
CA LEU A 73 -47.87 -0.51 -35.44
C LEU A 73 -48.63 0.11 -36.62
N THR A 74 -49.30 1.26 -36.43
CA THR A 74 -49.42 2.33 -37.43
C THR A 74 -50.07 3.59 -36.84
N ALA A 75 -49.35 4.72 -36.97
CA ALA A 75 -49.85 6.07 -37.24
C ALA A 75 -50.66 6.83 -36.15
N VAL A 76 -49.95 7.56 -35.28
CA VAL A 76 -50.35 8.93 -34.90
C VAL A 76 -49.10 9.82 -34.80
N SER A 77 -48.55 10.16 -35.97
CA SER A 77 -47.61 11.28 -36.14
C SER A 77 -48.19 12.21 -37.19
N ALA A 78 -49.34 12.82 -36.89
CA ALA A 78 -49.95 13.90 -37.66
C ALA A 78 -51.13 14.52 -36.88
N PHE A 79 -50.88 15.10 -35.70
CA PHE A 79 -51.82 16.06 -35.10
C PHE A 79 -51.06 17.08 -34.24
N LEU A 80 -50.15 17.80 -34.90
CA LEU A 80 -49.54 19.02 -34.39
C LEU A 80 -49.76 20.10 -35.44
N ALA A 81 -50.98 20.65 -35.46
CA ALA A 81 -51.27 21.98 -36.00
C ALA A 81 -52.70 22.33 -35.60
N MET A 82 -52.91 23.58 -35.19
CA MET A 82 -54.20 24.20 -34.87
C MET A 82 -54.69 24.02 -33.42
N ASN A 83 -54.01 24.70 -32.50
CA ASN A 83 -54.60 25.76 -31.65
C ASN A 83 -53.84 25.89 -30.32
N GLY A 84 -53.14 27.02 -30.15
CA GLY A 84 -52.76 27.53 -28.84
C GLY A 84 -51.35 27.16 -28.38
N GLY A 85 -50.37 27.95 -28.83
CA GLY A 85 -49.04 27.98 -28.23
C GLY A 85 -49.11 28.45 -26.78
N LEU A 86 -48.80 27.54 -25.87
CA LEU A 86 -48.18 27.86 -24.59
C LEU A 86 -46.70 27.56 -24.77
N SER A 87 -45.89 28.61 -24.97
CA SER A 87 -44.44 28.50 -24.87
C SER A 87 -44.08 28.14 -23.43
N PRO A 88 -43.40 27.01 -23.14
CA PRO A 88 -42.55 26.98 -21.98
C PRO A 88 -41.36 27.88 -22.30
N ALA A 89 -41.17 28.92 -21.50
CA ALA A 89 -39.97 29.74 -21.51
C ALA A 89 -38.72 28.84 -21.51
N PRO A 90 -37.61 29.26 -22.15
CA PRO A 90 -36.35 28.56 -21.99
C PRO A 90 -36.01 28.61 -20.51
N PHE A 91 -36.00 27.44 -19.86
CA PHE A 91 -35.33 27.33 -18.56
C PHE A 91 -33.84 27.49 -18.84
N ASP A 92 -33.40 28.75 -18.83
CA ASP A 92 -32.04 29.14 -18.51
C ASP A 92 -31.79 28.71 -17.07
N GLY A 93 -31.44 27.44 -16.95
CA GLY A 93 -31.05 26.76 -15.73
C GLY A 93 -29.84 25.89 -16.01
N ALA A 94 -28.87 26.43 -16.75
CA ALA A 94 -27.48 26.01 -16.63
C ALA A 94 -26.96 26.40 -15.24
N GLY A 95 -27.52 25.79 -14.20
CA GLY A 95 -26.75 25.47 -13.01
C GLY A 95 -25.93 24.27 -13.39
N ALA A 96 -24.73 24.49 -13.95
CA ALA A 96 -23.72 23.47 -13.93
C ALA A 96 -23.67 22.97 -12.48
N THR A 97 -24.09 21.73 -12.24
CA THR A 97 -23.45 20.95 -11.20
C THR A 97 -22.00 20.98 -11.60
N GLU A 98 -21.23 21.93 -11.06
CA GLU A 98 -19.80 21.78 -10.94
C GLU A 98 -19.64 20.41 -10.30
N THR A 99 -19.34 19.43 -11.14
CA THR A 99 -18.96 18.10 -10.71
C THR A 99 -17.90 18.36 -9.65
N VAL A 100 -18.14 18.02 -8.38
CA VAL A 100 -17.24 18.35 -7.26
C VAL A 100 -15.79 17.87 -7.50
N THR A 101 -15.59 17.00 -8.51
CA THR A 101 -14.29 16.66 -9.12
C THR A 101 -13.54 17.85 -9.75
N SER A 102 -14.16 19.00 -10.00
CA SER A 102 -13.47 20.22 -10.47
C SER A 102 -12.65 20.92 -9.37
N LYS A 103 -12.88 20.55 -8.10
CA LYS A 103 -12.21 21.15 -6.93
C LYS A 103 -10.98 20.39 -6.45
N VAL A 104 -10.79 19.15 -6.91
CA VAL A 104 -9.72 18.28 -6.44
C VAL A 104 -8.78 17.99 -7.60
N ASP A 105 -7.54 18.45 -7.48
CA ASP A 105 -6.50 18.20 -8.47
C ASP A 105 -6.22 16.68 -8.57
N GLY A 106 -6.27 16.16 -9.80
CA GLY A 106 -5.91 14.77 -10.11
C GLY A 106 -4.48 14.42 -9.69
N SER A 107 -3.60 15.41 -9.54
CA SER A 107 -2.23 15.27 -9.02
C SER A 107 -2.17 14.72 -7.59
N TYR A 108 -3.26 14.78 -6.82
CA TYR A 108 -3.35 14.20 -5.48
C TYR A 108 -3.68 12.70 -5.48
N VAL A 109 -4.18 12.14 -6.58
CA VAL A 109 -4.59 10.73 -6.65
C VAL A 109 -3.43 9.76 -6.38
N PRO A 110 -2.20 9.97 -6.91
CA PRO A 110 -1.04 9.17 -6.54
C PRO A 110 -0.73 9.21 -5.04
N TRP A 111 -0.89 10.37 -4.40
CA TRP A 111 -0.68 10.53 -2.96
C TRP A 111 -1.77 9.85 -2.14
N LEU A 112 -3.03 9.90 -2.57
CA LEU A 112 -4.13 9.15 -1.96
C LEU A 112 -3.90 7.63 -2.04
N ARG A 113 -3.31 7.14 -3.13
CA ARG A 113 -2.90 5.73 -3.26
C ARG A 113 -1.73 5.38 -2.37
N ARG A 114 -0.70 6.23 -2.34
CA ARG A 114 0.46 6.04 -1.46
C ARG A 114 0.07 6.06 0.02
N ALA A 115 -0.84 6.95 0.41
CA ALA A 115 -1.29 7.10 1.79
C ALA A 115 -2.10 5.89 2.31
N THR A 116 -2.66 5.09 1.41
CA THR A 116 -3.52 3.94 1.72
C THR A 116 -2.92 2.58 1.35
N SER A 117 -1.71 2.56 0.78
CA SER A 117 -1.06 1.35 0.25
C SER A 117 -0.86 0.26 1.31
N ASP A 118 -0.62 0.65 2.56
CA ASP A 118 -0.39 -0.26 3.69
C ASP A 118 -1.70 -0.71 4.37
N CYS A 119 -2.87 -0.16 3.98
CA CYS A 119 -4.15 -0.44 4.62
C CYS A 119 -5.34 -0.46 3.64
N PRO A 120 -5.47 -1.47 2.75
CA PRO A 120 -6.36 -1.45 1.59
C PRO A 120 -7.88 -1.42 1.89
N VAL A 121 -8.29 -1.56 3.16
CA VAL A 121 -9.69 -1.31 3.57
C VAL A 121 -10.06 0.17 3.44
N ILE A 122 -9.10 1.06 3.69
CA ILE A 122 -9.24 2.49 3.43
C ILE A 122 -8.78 2.71 1.99
N THR A 123 -9.71 2.81 1.05
CA THR A 123 -9.34 3.04 -0.36
C THR A 123 -8.94 4.50 -0.59
N PRO A 124 -8.24 4.82 -1.70
CA PRO A 124 -7.95 6.20 -2.07
C PRO A 124 -9.23 7.05 -2.16
N ALA A 125 -10.34 6.45 -2.60
CA ALA A 125 -11.63 7.12 -2.69
C ALA A 125 -12.25 7.39 -1.31
N VAL A 126 -12.09 6.45 -0.35
CA VAL A 126 -12.51 6.67 1.05
C VAL A 126 -11.74 7.81 1.68
N LEU A 127 -10.41 7.81 1.54
CA LEU A 127 -9.55 8.86 2.10
C LEU A 127 -9.87 10.23 1.49
N ALA A 128 -10.09 10.29 0.17
CA ALA A 128 -10.47 11.52 -0.52
C ALA A 128 -11.85 12.04 -0.09
N ALA A 129 -12.84 11.15 0.06
CA ALA A 129 -14.16 11.49 0.55
C ALA A 129 -14.14 11.97 2.01
N GLN A 130 -13.23 11.43 2.82
CA GLN A 130 -12.98 11.88 4.18
C GLN A 130 -12.39 13.29 4.23
N ILE A 131 -11.39 13.60 3.39
CA ILE A 131 -10.83 14.96 3.27
C ILE A 131 -11.90 15.97 2.85
N ASP A 132 -12.73 15.62 1.88
CA ASP A 132 -13.87 16.45 1.47
C ASP A 132 -14.84 16.70 2.62
N GLN A 133 -15.19 15.65 3.37
CA GLN A 133 -16.06 15.81 4.52
C GLN A 133 -15.44 16.66 5.64
N LEU A 134 -14.11 16.74 5.73
CA LEU A 134 -13.40 17.53 6.74
C LEU A 134 -13.28 19.01 6.35
N SER A 135 -12.98 19.31 5.09
CA SER A 135 -12.66 20.68 4.69
C SER A 135 -13.19 21.11 3.33
N GLY A 136 -13.80 20.21 2.56
CA GLY A 136 -14.11 20.45 1.16
C GLY A 136 -12.86 20.71 0.31
N TRP A 137 -11.73 20.10 0.69
CA TRP A 137 -10.40 20.32 0.08
C TRP A 137 -9.84 21.74 0.22
N SER A 138 -10.39 22.55 1.12
CA SER A 138 -9.87 23.89 1.43
C SER A 138 -8.97 23.89 2.67
N ASP A 139 -7.87 24.64 2.62
CA ASP A 139 -6.98 24.94 3.75
C ASP A 139 -7.26 26.33 4.37
N ASP A 140 -8.18 27.11 3.77
CA ASP A 140 -8.62 28.45 4.18
C ASP A 140 -9.54 28.41 5.41
N THR A 141 -9.07 27.76 6.47
CA THR A 141 -9.79 27.74 7.73
C THR A 141 -9.38 28.95 8.57
N SER A 142 -10.37 29.71 9.06
CA SER A 142 -10.18 30.71 10.12
C SER A 142 -9.86 30.07 11.48
N SER A 143 -9.84 28.74 11.57
CA SER A 143 -9.52 28.01 12.79
C SER A 143 -8.03 28.08 13.09
N LEU A 144 -7.69 28.53 14.31
CA LEU A 144 -6.33 28.47 14.82
C LEU A 144 -5.98 27.08 15.39
N SER A 145 -7.00 26.26 15.70
CA SER A 145 -6.83 24.95 16.34
C SER A 145 -6.66 23.80 15.34
N GLU A 146 -7.14 23.96 14.11
CA GLU A 146 -7.09 22.95 13.04
C GLU A 146 -6.57 23.57 11.75
N GLN A 147 -5.70 22.87 11.04
CA GLN A 147 -5.01 23.40 9.86
C GLN A 147 -5.05 22.42 8.69
N GLY A 148 -5.12 22.99 7.48
CA GLY A 148 -5.05 22.26 6.22
C GLY A 148 -6.27 21.43 5.88
N ILE A 149 -6.16 20.73 4.75
CA ILE A 149 -7.24 19.97 4.14
C ILE A 149 -7.73 18.80 5.02
N ALA A 150 -6.85 18.25 5.86
CA ALA A 150 -7.18 17.17 6.79
C ALA A 150 -7.54 17.65 8.21
N ARG A 151 -7.66 18.98 8.42
CA ARG A 151 -8.04 19.60 9.72
C ARG A 151 -7.19 19.11 10.88
N PHE A 152 -5.87 19.05 10.69
CA PHE A 152 -4.97 18.58 11.73
C PHE A 152 -4.82 19.60 12.86
N THR A 153 -4.96 19.13 14.10
CA THR A 153 -4.52 19.90 15.27
C THR A 153 -3.00 19.81 15.43
N LYS A 154 -2.40 20.76 16.16
CA LYS A 154 -0.96 20.71 16.48
C LYS A 154 -0.54 19.39 17.14
N ALA A 155 -1.38 18.85 18.04
CA ALA A 155 -1.10 17.61 18.74
C ALA A 155 -1.13 16.40 17.78
N ARG A 156 -2.14 16.33 16.90
CA ARG A 156 -2.23 15.26 15.91
C ARG A 156 -1.10 15.36 14.88
N TRP A 157 -0.73 16.57 14.44
CA TRP A 157 0.38 16.78 13.51
C TRP A 157 1.70 16.28 14.07
N LYS A 158 1.96 16.47 15.38
CA LYS A 158 3.18 15.98 16.02
C LYS A 158 3.33 14.46 15.94
N ILE A 159 2.24 13.72 15.86
CA ILE A 159 2.23 12.25 15.81
C ILE A 159 2.32 11.76 14.36
N TRP A 160 1.55 12.40 13.46
CA TRP A 160 1.32 11.87 12.11
C TRP A 160 2.03 12.65 11.00
N GLY A 161 2.39 13.90 11.21
CA GLY A 161 3.02 14.79 10.23
C GLY A 161 4.47 14.42 9.96
N ARG A 162 4.83 14.42 8.68
CA ARG A 162 6.19 14.24 8.14
C ARG A 162 6.30 15.10 6.87
N ASP A 163 7.49 15.22 6.32
CA ASP A 163 7.75 15.79 4.99
C ASP A 163 7.73 14.61 4.00
N ASP A 164 6.59 14.43 3.32
CA ASP A 164 6.32 13.25 2.47
C ASP A 164 6.60 13.50 0.98
N ASP A 165 6.65 14.77 0.56
CA ASP A 165 7.00 15.19 -0.81
C ASP A 165 8.50 15.54 -0.96
N GLY A 166 9.24 15.67 0.14
CA GLY A 166 10.68 15.90 0.14
C GLY A 166 11.06 17.36 -0.12
N ASN A 167 10.13 18.30 0.08
CA ASN A 167 10.36 19.73 -0.16
C ASN A 167 11.16 20.41 0.98
N GLY A 168 11.50 19.67 2.04
CA GLY A 168 12.25 20.14 3.20
C GLY A 168 11.39 20.72 4.32
N ARG A 169 10.04 20.66 4.21
CA ARG A 169 9.12 21.29 5.15
C ARG A 169 7.89 20.42 5.42
N SER A 170 7.83 19.83 6.62
CA SER A 170 6.60 19.20 7.12
C SER A 170 5.56 20.25 7.55
N SER A 171 4.39 20.29 6.91
CA SER A 171 3.34 21.27 7.21
C SER A 171 1.91 20.70 7.10
N PRO A 172 1.01 20.94 8.07
CA PRO A 172 -0.39 20.53 7.94
C PRO A 172 -1.12 21.27 6.83
N ARG A 173 -0.61 22.43 6.38
CA ARG A 173 -1.14 23.18 5.23
C ARG A 173 -0.57 22.70 3.90
N ASP A 174 0.44 21.84 3.91
CA ASP A 174 0.88 21.19 2.68
C ASP A 174 -0.10 20.05 2.36
N PRO A 175 -0.78 20.08 1.19
CA PRO A 175 -1.75 19.06 0.83
C PRO A 175 -1.17 17.64 0.81
N VAL A 176 0.07 17.46 0.36
CA VAL A 176 0.68 16.13 0.23
C VAL A 176 1.00 15.55 1.59
N ASP A 177 1.66 16.34 2.46
CA ASP A 177 1.94 15.91 3.83
C ASP A 177 0.64 15.61 4.58
N ALA A 178 -0.41 16.42 4.38
CA ALA A 178 -1.70 16.24 5.02
C ALA A 178 -2.41 14.96 4.58
N ILE A 179 -2.42 14.65 3.28
CA ILE A 179 -2.97 13.39 2.73
C ILE A 179 -2.24 12.20 3.35
N MET A 180 -0.91 12.22 3.33
CA MET A 180 -0.07 11.13 3.83
C MET A 180 -0.20 10.96 5.35
N ALA A 181 -0.27 12.05 6.10
CA ALA A 181 -0.50 12.02 7.55
C ALA A 181 -1.89 11.45 7.89
N LEU A 182 -2.93 11.82 7.15
CA LEU A 182 -4.28 11.31 7.38
C LEU A 182 -4.35 9.81 7.08
N GLY A 183 -3.78 9.37 5.95
CA GLY A 183 -3.70 7.94 5.61
C GLY A 183 -2.98 7.14 6.69
N ARG A 184 -1.83 7.61 7.20
CA ARG A 184 -1.13 6.98 8.33
C ARG A 184 -2.01 6.84 9.58
N GLN A 185 -2.75 7.90 9.92
CA GLN A 185 -3.66 7.90 11.05
C GLN A 185 -4.78 6.86 10.86
N ASP A 186 -5.45 6.87 9.71
CA ASP A 186 -6.54 5.95 9.41
C ASP A 186 -6.07 4.49 9.33
N CYS A 187 -4.88 4.23 8.76
CA CYS A 187 -4.25 2.92 8.79
C CYS A 187 -3.96 2.45 10.23
N SER A 188 -3.61 3.36 11.14
CA SER A 188 -3.42 3.02 12.56
C SER A 188 -4.74 2.68 13.24
N LEU A 189 -5.77 3.49 13.03
CA LEU A 189 -7.11 3.25 13.57
C LEU A 189 -7.69 1.94 13.04
N LEU A 190 -7.49 1.63 11.75
CA LEU A 190 -7.90 0.37 11.14
C LEU A 190 -7.30 -0.83 11.89
N ARG A 191 -6.02 -0.79 12.25
CA ARG A 191 -5.36 -1.87 13.02
C ARG A 191 -6.00 -2.03 14.40
N GLU A 192 -6.30 -0.93 15.08
CA GLU A 192 -6.96 -0.95 16.38
C GLU A 192 -8.38 -1.54 16.30
N VAL A 193 -9.21 -1.06 15.38
CA VAL A 193 -10.59 -1.58 15.23
C VAL A 193 -10.62 -3.00 14.70
N THR A 194 -9.64 -3.41 13.89
CA THR A 194 -9.48 -4.81 13.47
C THR A 194 -9.21 -5.69 14.68
N ALA A 195 -8.32 -5.28 15.59
CA ALA A 195 -8.05 -6.02 16.83
C ALA A 195 -9.29 -6.11 17.74
N LEU A 196 -10.06 -5.02 17.86
CA LEU A 196 -11.33 -5.01 18.61
C LEU A 196 -12.36 -5.97 17.99
N ARG A 197 -12.49 -5.97 16.67
CA ARG A 197 -13.42 -6.85 15.95
C ARG A 197 -13.04 -8.32 16.08
N THR A 198 -11.75 -8.65 15.95
CA THR A 198 -11.24 -10.01 16.11
C THR A 198 -11.50 -10.57 17.51
N ARG A 199 -11.47 -9.73 18.54
CA ARG A 199 -11.84 -10.11 19.92
C ARG A 199 -13.35 -10.17 20.17
N GLY A 200 -14.18 -9.88 19.16
CA GLY A 200 -15.64 -9.81 19.29
C GLY A 200 -16.13 -8.59 20.08
N THR A 201 -15.26 -7.61 20.37
CA THR A 201 -15.62 -6.41 21.15
C THR A 201 -16.50 -5.44 20.34
N VAL A 202 -16.33 -5.41 19.01
CA VAL A 202 -17.11 -4.56 18.11
C VAL A 202 -17.55 -5.35 16.88
N ASN A 203 -18.68 -4.96 16.30
CA ASN A 203 -19.21 -5.55 15.06
C ASN A 203 -19.57 -4.44 14.05
N GLY A 204 -19.33 -4.71 12.76
CA GLY A 204 -19.53 -3.76 11.67
C GLY A 204 -18.50 -3.93 10.55
N GLU A 205 -18.68 -3.15 9.48
CA GLU A 205 -17.71 -3.04 8.40
C GLU A 205 -16.45 -2.33 8.91
N LEU A 206 -15.25 -2.82 8.54
CA LEU A 206 -13.99 -2.25 9.04
C LEU A 206 -13.78 -0.80 8.59
N VAL A 207 -14.19 -0.44 7.37
CA VAL A 207 -14.13 0.95 6.90
C VAL A 207 -15.02 1.86 7.75
N ASP A 208 -16.26 1.43 8.04
CA ASP A 208 -17.20 2.18 8.87
C ASP A 208 -16.71 2.34 10.31
N LEU A 209 -16.19 1.26 10.90
CA LEU A 209 -15.61 1.30 12.26
C LEU A 209 -14.37 2.20 12.32
N THR A 210 -13.56 2.24 11.26
CA THR A 210 -12.37 3.09 11.19
C THR A 210 -12.75 4.56 11.07
N LEU A 211 -13.67 4.91 10.16
CA LEU A 211 -14.20 6.27 10.02
C LEU A 211 -14.88 6.74 11.32
N ALA A 212 -15.58 5.83 12.00
CA ALA A 212 -16.17 6.12 13.29
C ALA A 212 -15.12 6.36 14.38
N ALA A 213 -14.06 5.55 14.41
CA ALA A 213 -12.95 5.73 15.33
C ALA A 213 -12.19 7.04 15.07
N TYR A 214 -12.09 7.47 13.82
CA TYR A 214 -11.50 8.76 13.47
C TYR A 214 -12.26 9.94 14.08
N THR A 215 -13.59 9.98 13.93
CA THR A 215 -14.41 11.13 14.37
C THR A 215 -14.81 11.07 15.84
N ALA A 216 -15.09 9.87 16.38
CA ALA A 216 -15.62 9.69 17.73
C ALA A 216 -14.62 9.05 18.71
N GLY A 217 -13.48 8.56 18.22
CA GLY A 217 -12.49 7.81 19.02
C GLY A 217 -12.80 6.31 19.13
N THR A 218 -11.76 5.51 19.23
CA THR A 218 -11.86 4.03 19.39
C THR A 218 -12.59 3.64 20.67
N ASP A 219 -12.49 4.42 21.73
CA ASP A 219 -13.24 4.20 22.98
C ASP A 219 -14.76 4.31 22.78
N ALA A 220 -15.22 5.27 21.96
CA ALA A 220 -16.65 5.42 21.68
C ALA A 220 -17.18 4.26 20.83
N VAL A 221 -16.40 3.83 19.84
CA VAL A 221 -16.70 2.64 19.02
C VAL A 221 -16.75 1.38 19.89
N THR A 222 -15.79 1.23 20.82
CA THR A 222 -15.71 0.11 21.76
C THR A 222 -16.90 0.08 22.70
N ARG A 223 -17.23 1.20 23.35
CA ARG A 223 -18.41 1.29 24.24
C ARG A 223 -19.73 1.02 23.51
N ALA A 224 -19.84 1.45 22.26
CA ALA A 224 -21.03 1.21 21.46
C ALA A 224 -21.11 -0.24 20.93
N GLY A 225 -19.97 -0.94 20.82
CA GLY A 225 -19.85 -2.26 20.18
C GLY A 225 -20.06 -2.22 18.65
N ARG A 226 -20.18 -1.03 18.06
CA ARG A 226 -20.51 -0.76 16.66
C ARG A 226 -20.24 0.71 16.34
N VAL A 227 -20.59 1.16 15.13
CA VAL A 227 -20.61 2.59 14.77
C VAL A 227 -21.51 3.38 15.75
N PRO A 228 -20.97 4.32 16.54
CA PRO A 228 -21.73 5.14 17.48
C PRO A 228 -22.63 6.13 16.72
N ALA A 229 -23.76 6.51 17.33
CA ALA A 229 -24.73 7.42 16.69
C ALA A 229 -24.11 8.77 16.30
N THR A 230 -23.17 9.26 17.10
CA THR A 230 -22.43 10.52 16.86
C THR A 230 -21.60 10.50 15.58
N ALA A 231 -21.16 9.32 15.12
CA ALA A 231 -20.35 9.18 13.91
C ALA A 231 -21.19 9.01 12.64
N ARG A 232 -22.48 8.65 12.74
CA ARG A 232 -23.29 8.26 11.56
C ARG A 232 -23.37 9.35 10.51
N HIS A 233 -23.62 10.60 10.91
CA HIS A 233 -23.69 11.71 9.97
C HIS A 233 -22.38 11.89 9.19
N PHE A 234 -21.23 11.70 9.85
CA PHE A 234 -19.93 11.75 9.19
C PHE A 234 -19.78 10.62 8.16
N LEU A 235 -20.12 9.38 8.55
CA LEU A 235 -20.05 8.23 7.65
C LEU A 235 -21.00 8.37 6.46
N ASP A 236 -22.25 8.76 6.68
CA ASP A 236 -23.24 8.94 5.61
C ASP A 236 -22.75 9.97 4.60
N ALA A 237 -22.14 11.06 5.08
CA ALA A 237 -21.57 12.08 4.23
C ALA A 237 -20.33 11.60 3.45
N VAL A 238 -19.44 10.80 4.07
CA VAL A 238 -18.31 10.18 3.35
C VAL A 238 -18.80 9.18 2.30
N LYS A 239 -19.72 8.29 2.67
CA LYS A 239 -20.27 7.25 1.79
C LYS A 239 -21.05 7.86 0.61
N GLY A 240 -21.79 8.95 0.84
CA GLY A 240 -22.48 9.69 -0.22
C GLY A 240 -21.57 10.27 -1.29
N ARG A 241 -20.28 10.50 -0.97
CA ARG A 241 -19.27 11.02 -1.91
C ARG A 241 -18.44 9.94 -2.60
N LEU A 242 -18.52 8.69 -2.18
CA LEU A 242 -17.70 7.61 -2.74
C LEU A 242 -17.82 7.47 -4.27
N PRO A 243 -19.02 7.49 -4.90
CA PRO A 243 -19.11 7.32 -6.35
C PRO A 243 -18.31 8.37 -7.13
N GLN A 244 -18.27 9.61 -6.61
CA GLN A 244 -17.51 10.71 -7.19
C GLN A 244 -16.00 10.47 -7.06
N TYR A 245 -15.52 10.12 -5.88
CA TYR A 245 -14.08 9.90 -5.65
C TYR A 245 -13.56 8.61 -6.28
N GLU A 246 -14.39 7.58 -6.37
CA GLU A 246 -14.07 6.41 -7.19
C GLU A 246 -13.95 6.80 -8.67
N SER A 247 -14.80 7.72 -9.17
CA SER A 247 -14.66 8.25 -10.53
C SER A 247 -13.36 9.04 -10.69
N LEU A 248 -13.00 9.90 -9.74
CA LEU A 248 -11.73 10.64 -9.74
C LEU A 248 -10.54 9.66 -9.82
N VAL A 249 -10.52 8.63 -8.97
CA VAL A 249 -9.45 7.62 -8.93
C VAL A 249 -9.40 6.81 -10.23
N ARG A 250 -10.55 6.49 -10.84
CA ARG A 250 -10.61 5.81 -12.14
C ARG A 250 -10.13 6.69 -13.30
N GLN A 251 -10.47 7.98 -13.29
CA GLN A 251 -10.10 8.94 -14.33
C GLN A 251 -8.63 9.37 -14.27
N ASN A 252 -8.01 9.25 -13.10
CA ASN A 252 -6.59 9.48 -12.88
C ASN A 252 -5.93 8.14 -12.55
N PRO A 253 -5.95 7.13 -13.44
CA PRO A 253 -5.40 5.81 -13.13
C PRO A 253 -3.95 5.96 -12.64
N GLU A 254 -3.44 4.96 -11.92
CA GLU A 254 -1.98 4.92 -11.73
C GLU A 254 -1.37 5.12 -13.10
N PRO A 255 -0.30 5.92 -13.24
CA PRO A 255 0.42 5.93 -14.48
C PRO A 255 0.81 4.48 -14.76
N SER A 256 0.01 3.78 -15.58
CA SER A 256 0.42 2.61 -16.32
C SER A 256 1.38 3.23 -17.31
N GLY A 257 2.59 3.54 -16.84
CA GLY A 257 3.46 4.50 -17.48
C GLY A 257 3.54 4.17 -18.95
N ARG A 258 2.84 4.96 -19.78
CA ARG A 258 3.18 5.07 -21.19
C ARG A 258 4.40 5.97 -21.18
N TRP A 259 5.51 5.36 -20.78
CA TRP A 259 6.81 5.76 -21.27
C TRP A 259 6.70 5.68 -22.78
N THR A 260 6.99 6.79 -23.46
CA THR A 260 6.93 6.87 -24.92
C THR A 260 7.98 5.99 -25.60
N THR A 261 8.81 5.30 -24.82
CA THR A 261 9.64 4.15 -25.21
C THR A 261 9.58 3.09 -24.11
N TYR A 262 8.84 1.99 -24.32
CA TYR A 262 9.01 0.79 -23.50
C TYR A 262 10.39 0.18 -23.81
N ALA A 263 11.01 -0.46 -22.81
CA ALA A 263 12.30 -1.13 -22.89
C ALA A 263 13.56 -0.21 -22.88
N ILE A 264 13.81 0.49 -21.76
CA ILE A 264 15.08 1.22 -21.53
C ILE A 264 16.02 0.54 -20.52
N LEU A 265 15.54 -0.50 -19.83
CA LEU A 265 16.31 -1.28 -18.86
C LEU A 265 16.70 -2.63 -19.47
N SER A 266 17.97 -2.98 -19.45
CA SER A 266 18.45 -4.32 -19.79
C SER A 266 18.01 -5.36 -18.73
N PRO A 267 17.80 -6.63 -19.10
CA PRO A 267 17.56 -7.71 -18.15
C PRO A 267 18.63 -7.74 -17.04
N PRO A 268 18.25 -7.63 -15.76
CA PRO A 268 19.21 -7.60 -14.65
C PRO A 268 19.77 -8.98 -14.31
N VAL A 269 19.18 -10.05 -14.85
CA VAL A 269 19.61 -11.45 -14.69
C VAL A 269 19.36 -12.21 -15.98
N GLY A 270 20.13 -13.26 -16.24
CA GLY A 270 20.07 -14.01 -17.51
C GLY A 270 18.76 -14.75 -17.79
N THR A 271 17.87 -14.90 -16.81
CA THR A 271 16.54 -15.49 -16.99
C THR A 271 15.49 -14.67 -16.27
N LEU A 272 14.52 -14.13 -17.02
CA LEU A 272 13.42 -13.32 -16.48
C LEU A 272 12.20 -14.17 -16.11
N THR A 273 12.41 -15.32 -15.46
CA THR A 273 11.31 -16.15 -14.97
C THR A 273 10.69 -15.48 -13.75
N VAL A 274 9.56 -14.79 -13.95
CA VAL A 274 8.79 -14.17 -12.86
C VAL A 274 8.24 -15.28 -11.96
N THR A 275 8.81 -15.39 -10.77
CA THR A 275 8.28 -16.28 -9.72
C THR A 275 7.23 -15.57 -8.88
N SER A 276 7.28 -14.25 -8.84
CA SER A 276 6.51 -13.45 -7.90
C SER A 276 6.37 -12.01 -8.47
N PRO A 277 5.18 -11.58 -8.97
CA PRO A 277 4.98 -10.32 -9.71
C PRO A 277 4.83 -9.07 -8.83
N PHE A 278 5.11 -7.89 -9.38
CA PHE A 278 4.80 -6.61 -8.72
C PHE A 278 3.33 -6.49 -8.33
N GLY A 279 3.08 -5.81 -7.21
CA GLY A 279 1.73 -5.48 -6.76
C GLY A 279 1.29 -6.21 -5.48
N SER A 280 0.07 -5.91 -5.06
CA SER A 280 -0.51 -6.44 -3.82
C SER A 280 -0.77 -7.94 -3.91
N ARG A 281 -0.29 -8.72 -2.94
CA ARG A 281 -0.59 -10.16 -2.86
C ARG A 281 -1.19 -10.54 -1.52
N LYS A 282 -2.27 -11.33 -1.60
CA LYS A 282 -2.93 -11.94 -0.46
C LYS A 282 -2.24 -13.25 -0.11
N HIS A 283 -1.67 -13.35 1.09
CA HIS A 283 -1.05 -14.58 1.56
C HIS A 283 -2.12 -15.68 1.75
N PRO A 284 -1.99 -16.86 1.11
CA PRO A 284 -3.07 -17.86 1.02
C PRO A 284 -3.48 -18.47 2.36
N LEU A 285 -2.65 -18.34 3.40
CA LEU A 285 -2.90 -18.92 4.73
C LEU A 285 -3.26 -17.87 5.80
N THR A 286 -2.84 -16.61 5.64
CA THR A 286 -3.00 -15.57 6.70
C THR A 286 -3.93 -14.44 6.27
N GLY A 287 -4.29 -14.34 4.99
CA GLY A 287 -5.20 -13.32 4.47
C GLY A 287 -4.61 -11.90 4.45
N VAL A 288 -3.35 -11.72 4.84
CA VAL A 288 -2.66 -10.42 4.83
C VAL A 288 -2.24 -10.08 3.41
N THR A 289 -2.64 -8.90 2.95
CA THR A 289 -2.18 -8.33 1.68
C THR A 289 -0.97 -7.46 1.94
N LYS A 290 0.20 -7.83 1.40
CA LYS A 290 1.41 -6.99 1.44
C LYS A 290 1.76 -6.59 0.01
N LEU A 291 2.13 -5.32 -0.19
CA LEU A 291 2.64 -4.85 -1.46
C LEU A 291 3.99 -5.50 -1.72
N HIS A 292 4.11 -6.17 -2.86
CA HIS A 292 5.40 -6.55 -3.42
C HIS A 292 5.92 -5.38 -4.25
N THR A 293 6.93 -4.68 -3.73
CA THR A 293 7.46 -3.40 -4.27
C THR A 293 8.31 -3.55 -5.53
N GLY A 294 8.58 -4.79 -5.94
CA GLY A 294 9.35 -5.12 -7.14
C GLY A 294 8.80 -6.36 -7.85
N VAL A 295 9.65 -7.04 -8.62
CA VAL A 295 9.37 -8.35 -9.21
C VAL A 295 10.48 -9.32 -8.83
N ASP A 296 10.11 -10.56 -8.54
CA ASP A 296 11.08 -11.61 -8.22
C ASP A 296 11.34 -12.47 -9.44
N PHE A 297 12.59 -12.44 -9.90
CA PHE A 297 13.09 -13.33 -10.93
C PHE A 297 13.75 -14.55 -10.29
N GLY A 298 13.18 -15.73 -10.55
CA GLY A 298 13.78 -16.99 -10.14
C GLY A 298 15.06 -17.23 -10.91
N ALA A 299 16.16 -17.42 -10.19
CA ALA A 299 17.47 -17.72 -10.78
C ALA A 299 18.30 -18.54 -9.80
N PRO A 300 19.23 -19.40 -10.28
CA PRO A 300 20.11 -20.17 -9.40
C PRO A 300 20.93 -19.26 -8.49
N GLU A 301 21.19 -19.71 -7.27
CA GLU A 301 22.14 -19.02 -6.39
C GLU A 301 23.51 -18.89 -7.08
N GLY A 302 24.12 -17.71 -6.96
CA GLY A 302 25.36 -17.39 -7.65
C GLY A 302 25.20 -16.96 -9.11
N ALA A 303 23.99 -16.96 -9.68
CA ALA A 303 23.78 -16.37 -11.01
C ALA A 303 24.18 -14.89 -11.03
N GLN A 304 24.74 -14.42 -12.14
CA GLN A 304 25.18 -13.03 -12.25
C GLN A 304 23.99 -12.07 -12.26
N VAL A 305 24.10 -11.01 -11.47
CA VAL A 305 23.20 -9.85 -11.50
C VAL A 305 23.96 -8.68 -12.10
N SER A 306 23.34 -8.02 -13.09
CA SER A 306 23.93 -6.92 -13.84
C SER A 306 23.11 -5.64 -13.70
N ALA A 307 23.77 -4.48 -13.79
CA ALA A 307 23.10 -3.19 -13.82
C ALA A 307 22.17 -3.10 -15.04
N ALA A 308 20.89 -2.79 -14.81
CA ALA A 308 19.90 -2.72 -15.87
C ALA A 308 20.13 -1.53 -16.81
N ARG A 309 20.73 -0.45 -16.32
CA ARG A 309 21.06 0.76 -17.09
C ARG A 309 22.30 1.43 -16.52
N GLU A 310 22.97 2.29 -17.29
CA GLU A 310 24.05 3.11 -16.75
C GLU A 310 23.57 4.04 -15.63
N GLY A 311 24.43 4.28 -14.64
CA GLY A 311 24.08 5.07 -13.47
C GLY A 311 25.17 5.12 -12.42
N ARG A 312 24.83 5.67 -11.26
CA ARG A 312 25.69 5.75 -10.07
C ARG A 312 25.10 4.93 -8.94
N VAL A 313 25.91 4.07 -8.34
CA VAL A 313 25.52 3.28 -7.18
C VAL A 313 25.29 4.22 -6.00
N GLU A 314 24.06 4.34 -5.54
CA GLU A 314 23.72 5.17 -4.36
C GLU A 314 23.84 4.39 -3.06
N PHE A 315 23.62 3.09 -3.11
CA PHE A 315 23.74 2.20 -1.96
C PHE A 315 24.26 0.83 -2.39
N ALA A 316 25.13 0.24 -1.57
CA ALA A 316 25.64 -1.10 -1.73
C ALA A 316 25.96 -1.67 -0.34
N GLY A 317 25.10 -2.53 0.21
CA GLY A 317 25.31 -3.08 1.55
C GLY A 317 24.19 -4.01 2.04
N MET A 318 24.35 -4.51 3.26
CA MET A 318 23.37 -5.39 3.92
C MET A 318 22.25 -4.56 4.58
N THR A 319 21.01 -5.01 4.43
CA THR A 319 19.82 -4.47 5.12
C THR A 319 18.99 -5.62 5.69
N ALA A 320 18.21 -5.36 6.75
CA ALA A 320 17.47 -6.42 7.44
C ALA A 320 16.45 -7.15 6.54
N ALA A 321 15.64 -6.39 5.77
CA ALA A 321 14.59 -6.96 4.95
C ALA A 321 15.10 -7.42 3.58
N TYR A 322 15.87 -6.57 2.88
CA TYR A 322 16.29 -6.82 1.50
C TYR A 322 17.60 -7.62 1.40
N GLY A 323 18.24 -7.93 2.53
CA GLY A 323 19.55 -8.59 2.53
C GLY A 323 20.61 -7.70 1.91
N ASN A 324 21.56 -8.30 1.20
CA ASN A 324 22.52 -7.56 0.40
C ASN A 324 21.78 -6.88 -0.75
N ARG A 325 21.83 -5.55 -0.75
CA ARG A 325 21.09 -4.68 -1.66
C ARG A 325 22.02 -3.71 -2.36
N VAL A 326 21.78 -3.53 -3.65
CA VAL A 326 22.37 -2.46 -4.48
C VAL A 326 21.25 -1.54 -4.95
N VAL A 327 21.47 -0.23 -4.88
CA VAL A 327 20.59 0.81 -5.46
C VAL A 327 21.40 1.62 -6.44
N ILE A 328 20.88 1.80 -7.65
CA ILE A 328 21.53 2.57 -8.72
C ILE A 328 20.59 3.71 -9.13
N ASP A 329 21.08 4.95 -9.05
CA ASP A 329 20.44 6.11 -9.64
C ASP A 329 20.89 6.27 -11.08
N HIS A 330 19.92 6.34 -11.98
CA HIS A 330 20.10 6.49 -13.42
C HIS A 330 19.97 7.95 -13.87
N GLY A 331 19.78 8.87 -12.93
CA GLY A 331 19.59 10.29 -13.18
C GLY A 331 18.19 10.61 -13.69
N THR A 332 18.05 11.80 -14.27
CA THR A 332 16.77 12.30 -14.81
C THR A 332 16.56 11.86 -16.25
N ILE A 333 15.44 11.19 -16.52
CA ILE A 333 14.98 10.73 -17.84
C ILE A 333 13.56 11.26 -18.04
N GLU A 334 13.32 11.99 -19.13
CA GLU A 334 12.01 12.62 -19.41
C GLU A 334 11.47 13.39 -18.18
N ASP A 335 12.32 14.25 -17.60
CA ASP A 335 12.05 15.08 -16.41
C ASP A 335 11.73 14.32 -15.12
N LYS A 336 12.07 13.02 -15.05
CA LYS A 336 11.85 12.18 -13.86
C LYS A 336 13.12 11.43 -13.46
N ARG A 337 13.45 11.41 -12.18
CA ARG A 337 14.55 10.62 -11.64
C ARG A 337 14.19 9.14 -11.69
N LEU A 338 15.08 8.31 -12.23
CA LEU A 338 14.91 6.86 -12.33
C LEU A 338 15.93 6.14 -11.45
N GLU A 339 15.48 5.19 -10.65
CA GLU A 339 16.34 4.35 -9.82
C GLU A 339 15.96 2.87 -10.01
N THR A 340 16.95 1.98 -9.86
CA THR A 340 16.71 0.53 -9.78
C THR A 340 17.34 -0.07 -8.53
N THR A 341 16.72 -1.12 -8.01
CA THR A 341 17.25 -1.84 -6.84
C THR A 341 17.38 -3.34 -7.12
N TYR A 342 18.36 -3.96 -6.47
CA TYR A 342 18.74 -5.36 -6.65
C TYR A 342 18.97 -5.96 -5.27
N SER A 343 18.09 -6.85 -4.84
CA SER A 343 18.03 -7.34 -3.47
C SER A 343 18.21 -8.85 -3.37
N HIS A 344 18.37 -9.33 -2.12
CA HIS A 344 18.61 -10.72 -1.75
C HIS A 344 19.92 -11.30 -2.29
N LEU A 345 20.89 -10.46 -2.65
CA LEU A 345 22.14 -10.90 -3.28
C LEU A 345 22.98 -11.80 -2.35
N SER A 346 23.69 -12.78 -2.91
CA SER A 346 24.68 -13.57 -2.15
C SER A 346 26.00 -12.81 -1.99
N SER A 347 26.32 -11.95 -2.96
CA SER A 347 27.48 -11.05 -2.90
C SER A 347 27.22 -9.77 -3.69
N ILE A 348 27.88 -8.69 -3.26
CA ILE A 348 27.87 -7.38 -3.91
C ILE A 348 29.23 -7.17 -4.56
N GLN A 349 29.26 -6.74 -5.83
CA GLN A 349 30.47 -6.57 -6.63
C GLN A 349 30.77 -5.11 -6.97
N VAL A 350 30.02 -4.17 -6.38
CA VAL A 350 30.16 -2.73 -6.56
C VAL A 350 30.17 -2.01 -5.21
N SER A 351 30.67 -0.78 -5.19
CA SER A 351 30.69 0.07 -3.99
C SER A 351 29.82 1.31 -4.16
N GLN A 352 29.35 1.87 -3.03
CA GLN A 352 28.63 3.14 -3.05
C GLN A 352 29.47 4.23 -3.74
N GLY A 353 28.82 4.98 -4.62
CA GLY A 353 29.39 6.03 -5.44
C GLY A 353 30.09 5.57 -6.72
N GLN A 354 30.19 4.27 -6.97
CA GLN A 354 30.73 3.74 -8.21
C GLN A 354 29.78 4.03 -9.38
N SER A 355 30.32 4.49 -10.52
CA SER A 355 29.58 4.55 -11.77
C SER A 355 29.59 3.19 -12.47
N VAL A 356 28.46 2.81 -13.06
CA VAL A 356 28.29 1.54 -13.78
C VAL A 356 27.65 1.79 -15.14
N SER A 357 27.97 0.95 -16.12
CA SER A 357 27.28 0.90 -17.41
C SER A 357 26.20 -0.17 -17.40
N ALA A 358 25.21 -0.08 -18.30
CA ALA A 358 24.27 -1.17 -18.52
C ALA A 358 25.01 -2.49 -18.78
N GLY A 359 24.57 -3.57 -18.14
CA GLY A 359 25.20 -4.90 -18.22
C GLY A 359 26.41 -5.12 -17.29
N SER A 360 26.90 -4.09 -16.60
CA SER A 360 28.01 -4.24 -15.65
C SER A 360 27.64 -5.25 -14.55
N PRO A 361 28.50 -6.23 -14.20
CA PRO A 361 28.25 -7.10 -13.06
C PRO A 361 28.19 -6.27 -11.77
N ILE A 362 27.11 -6.42 -11.00
CA ILE A 362 26.92 -5.70 -9.72
C ILE A 362 26.76 -6.63 -8.53
N GLY A 363 26.51 -7.91 -8.76
CA GLY A 363 26.29 -8.87 -7.70
C GLY A 363 26.03 -10.28 -8.21
N ARG A 364 25.65 -11.13 -7.26
CA ARG A 364 25.26 -12.52 -7.50
C ARG A 364 23.91 -12.77 -6.83
N VAL A 365 23.03 -13.51 -7.49
CA VAL A 365 21.75 -13.98 -6.93
C VAL A 365 22.02 -14.75 -5.64
N GLY A 366 21.15 -14.59 -4.65
CA GLY A 366 21.22 -15.29 -3.38
C GLY A 366 19.85 -15.37 -2.72
N SER A 367 19.87 -15.58 -1.40
CA SER A 367 18.68 -15.63 -0.56
C SER A 367 18.92 -14.90 0.79
N THR A 368 19.66 -13.79 0.76
CA THR A 368 19.94 -13.01 1.98
C THR A 368 18.75 -12.15 2.40
N GLY A 369 18.64 -11.81 3.69
CA GLY A 369 17.51 -11.05 4.23
C GLY A 369 16.24 -11.90 4.34
N LEU A 370 15.07 -11.28 4.16
CA LEU A 370 13.78 -11.96 4.20
C LEU A 370 13.46 -12.58 2.84
N SER A 371 14.05 -13.74 2.56
CA SER A 371 13.89 -14.49 1.31
C SER A 371 13.51 -15.95 1.61
N THR A 372 12.68 -16.55 0.75
CA THR A 372 12.24 -17.96 0.90
C THR A 372 13.10 -18.95 0.10
N GLY A 373 13.97 -18.44 -0.77
CA GLY A 373 14.88 -19.23 -1.60
C GLY A 373 15.58 -18.34 -2.64
N PRO A 374 16.53 -18.87 -3.42
CA PRO A 374 17.31 -18.08 -4.36
C PRO A 374 16.45 -17.36 -5.42
N HIS A 375 16.51 -16.03 -5.44
CA HIS A 375 15.87 -15.18 -6.45
C HIS A 375 16.49 -13.78 -6.46
N LEU A 376 16.26 -13.02 -7.53
CA LEU A 376 16.53 -11.59 -7.57
C LEU A 376 15.21 -10.84 -7.36
N HIS A 377 15.12 -10.08 -6.27
CA HIS A 377 14.06 -9.07 -6.11
C HIS A 377 14.53 -7.76 -6.75
N PHE A 378 13.87 -7.37 -7.84
CA PHE A 378 14.20 -6.21 -8.67
C PHE A 378 13.12 -5.15 -8.57
N GLU A 379 13.47 -3.92 -8.21
CA GLU A 379 12.53 -2.79 -8.09
C GLU A 379 12.90 -1.68 -9.10
N VAL A 380 11.88 -0.98 -9.59
CA VAL A 380 12.04 0.24 -10.38
C VAL A 380 11.36 1.38 -9.64
N LEU A 381 12.07 2.49 -9.45
CA LEU A 381 11.53 3.68 -8.81
C LEU A 381 11.59 4.87 -9.76
N VAL A 382 10.52 5.65 -9.80
CA VAL A 382 10.46 6.91 -10.54
C VAL A 382 10.04 8.02 -9.61
N ASN A 383 10.90 9.04 -9.45
CA ASN A 383 10.72 10.08 -8.44
C ASN A 383 10.40 9.48 -7.05
N GLY A 384 11.10 8.40 -6.68
CA GLY A 384 10.89 7.68 -5.41
C GLY A 384 9.65 6.77 -5.33
N GLN A 385 8.86 6.64 -6.41
CA GLN A 385 7.68 5.77 -6.45
C GLN A 385 8.00 4.41 -7.07
N TYR A 386 7.70 3.32 -6.36
CA TYR A 386 7.81 1.95 -6.89
C TYR A 386 6.81 1.70 -8.00
N LEU A 387 7.29 1.21 -9.14
CA LEU A 387 6.48 0.85 -10.30
C LEU A 387 6.71 -0.62 -10.68
N ASP A 388 5.77 -1.20 -11.42
CA ASP A 388 5.95 -2.52 -12.03
C ASP A 388 7.21 -2.50 -12.91
N PRO A 389 8.23 -3.32 -12.62
CA PRO A 389 9.45 -3.35 -13.42
C PRO A 389 9.28 -3.98 -14.81
N ILE A 390 8.25 -4.82 -15.03
CA ILE A 390 8.12 -5.60 -16.26
C ILE A 390 8.04 -4.72 -17.52
N PRO A 391 7.22 -3.64 -17.57
CA PRO A 391 7.17 -2.77 -18.74
C PRO A 391 8.49 -2.04 -19.07
N TRP A 392 9.43 -1.96 -18.13
CA TRP A 392 10.68 -1.22 -18.31
C TRP A 392 11.79 -2.04 -18.97
N LEU A 393 11.69 -3.37 -18.90
CA LEU A 393 12.73 -4.28 -19.36
C LEU A 393 12.69 -4.45 -20.88
N THR A 394 13.86 -4.41 -21.50
CA THR A 394 14.08 -4.87 -22.87
C THR A 394 13.94 -6.37 -22.89
N VAL A 395 12.92 -6.86 -23.60
CA VAL A 395 12.86 -8.27 -23.95
C VAL A 395 13.83 -8.45 -25.11
N ALA A 396 14.96 -9.11 -24.87
CA ALA A 396 15.83 -9.52 -25.96
C ALA A 396 15.02 -10.46 -26.87
N ASN A 397 14.82 -10.05 -28.13
CA ASN A 397 14.27 -10.92 -29.18
C ASN A 397 15.22 -12.06 -29.52
#